data_AF-V4BFI5-F1
#
_entry.id   AF-V4BFI5-F1
#
_cell.length_a   1.000
_cell.length_b   1.000
_cell.length_c   1.000
_cell.angle_alpha   90.00
_cell.angle_beta   90.00
_cell.angle_gamma   90.00
#
_symmetry.space_group_name_H-M   'P 1'
#
loop_
_entity.id
_entity.type
_entity.pdbx_description
1 polymer ?
#
loop_
_entity_poly.entity_id
_entity_poly.type
_entity_poly.pdbx_seq_one_letter_code
_entity_poly.pdbx_strand_id
1 'polypeptide(L)'
;MCALIPLCWQSTSYCDNKEESQLLKYFRQGLYEDVLGSNFGRKILKENSSTKDDLVSMVKCNIDSVLSSTDNKQQVEFDVLLVGAASLQLFIQNNWLGPVTSQPPTDFIQNQFIAQLDEKCIEDLSIDGESVYLLTRYLPYLYISYIILNQCQDSFTSLKVHSLIYAMIYQSNQSKKKIVFIQALAQTVFN
;
A
#
# COMPACT_ATOMS: atom_id res chain seq x y z
N MET A 1 1.21 9.97 22.31
CA MET A 1 1.34 8.56 21.88
C MET A 1 2.15 8.58 20.60
N CYS A 2 3.44 8.23 20.69
CA CYS A 2 4.37 8.32 19.58
C CYS A 2 4.06 7.23 18.54
N ALA A 3 3.80 7.65 17.31
CA ALA A 3 3.88 6.78 16.15
C ALA A 3 5.25 6.09 16.16
N LEU A 4 5.26 4.76 16.19
CA LEU A 4 6.46 3.95 16.04
C LEU A 4 6.93 4.08 14.59
N ILE A 5 7.60 5.18 14.25
CA ILE A 5 8.37 5.27 13.00
C ILE A 5 9.59 4.36 13.18
N PRO A 6 9.73 3.28 12.42
CA PRO A 6 10.79 2.32 12.69
C PRO A 6 12.17 2.83 12.24
N LEU A 7 13.20 2.49 13.01
CA LEU A 7 14.62 2.85 12.81
C LEU A 7 15.19 2.53 11.41
N CYS A 8 14.60 1.62 10.64
CA CYS A 8 15.09 1.30 9.29
C CYS A 8 14.84 2.42 8.27
N TRP A 9 13.82 3.26 8.49
CA TRP A 9 13.53 4.40 7.60
C TRP A 9 14.48 5.58 7.85
N GLN A 10 15.21 5.56 8.97
CA GLN A 10 16.29 6.52 9.25
C GLN A 10 17.63 6.07 8.64
N SER A 11 17.77 4.79 8.28
CA SER A 11 19.05 4.17 7.90
C SER A 11 19.12 3.70 6.43
N THR A 12 18.04 3.78 5.66
CA THR A 12 18.17 3.74 4.20
C THR A 12 18.86 5.02 3.76
N SER A 13 20.11 4.88 3.30
CA SER A 13 21.04 5.92 2.76
C SER A 13 20.50 6.81 1.61
N TYR A 14 19.18 6.92 1.44
CA TYR A 14 18.52 7.78 0.46
C TYR A 14 18.47 9.26 0.90
N CYS A 15 18.75 9.56 2.16
CA CYS A 15 18.56 10.89 2.76
C CYS A 15 19.81 11.77 2.83
N ASP A 16 20.84 11.52 2.00
CA ASP A 16 21.96 12.46 1.88
C ASP A 16 21.80 13.30 0.59
N ASN A 17 21.20 14.49 0.76
CA ASN A 17 21.19 15.65 -0.15
C ASN A 17 20.13 15.78 -1.28
N LYS A 18 18.85 15.42 -1.05
CA LYS A 18 17.70 15.91 -1.86
C LYS A 18 16.51 16.24 -0.96
N GLU A 19 15.69 17.23 -1.36
CA GLU A 19 14.48 17.62 -0.65
C GLU A 19 13.61 16.39 -0.33
N GLU A 20 13.29 16.20 0.95
CA GLU A 20 12.46 15.09 1.42
C GLU A 20 11.08 15.16 0.75
N SER A 21 10.69 14.09 0.06
CA SER A 21 9.37 13.92 -0.56
C SER A 21 8.27 14.24 0.45
N GLN A 22 7.27 15.03 0.03
CA GLN A 22 6.13 15.36 0.88
C GLN A 22 5.37 14.11 1.34
N LEU A 23 5.34 13.06 0.52
CA LEU A 23 4.73 11.78 0.88
C LEU A 23 5.48 11.12 2.03
N LEU A 24 6.81 11.16 2.01
CA LEU A 24 7.63 10.61 3.10
C LEU A 24 7.37 11.36 4.42
N LYS A 25 7.19 12.68 4.37
CA LYS A 25 6.83 13.48 5.54
C LYS A 25 5.49 13.05 6.13
N TYR A 26 4.44 12.92 5.31
CA TYR A 26 3.14 12.42 5.76
C TYR A 26 3.24 11.02 6.35
N PHE A 27 3.93 10.11 5.65
CA PHE A 27 4.11 8.74 6.10
C PHE A 27 4.80 8.66 7.47
N ARG A 28 5.89 9.41 7.66
CA ARG A 28 6.61 9.48 8.94
C ARG A 28 5.74 10.05 10.05
N GLN A 29 4.86 11.00 9.76
CA GLN A 29 3.98 11.58 10.78
C GLN A 29 2.78 10.68 11.13
N GLY A 30 2.64 9.51 10.48
CA GLY A 30 1.48 8.64 10.63
C GLY A 30 0.23 9.17 9.92
N LEU A 31 0.39 10.15 9.04
CA LEU A 31 -0.68 10.77 8.26
C LEU A 31 -0.94 9.95 6.98
N TYR A 32 -1.35 8.70 7.17
CA TYR A 32 -1.50 7.75 6.05
C TYR A 32 -2.66 8.12 5.12
N GLU A 33 -3.74 8.70 5.64
CA GLU A 33 -4.86 9.23 4.82
C GLU A 33 -4.36 10.35 3.89
N ASP A 34 -3.46 11.22 4.35
CA ASP A 34 -2.86 12.28 3.54
C ASP A 34 -1.92 11.74 2.46
N VAL A 35 -1.27 10.59 2.69
CA VAL A 35 -0.47 9.91 1.64
C VAL A 35 -1.39 9.48 0.49
N LEU A 36 -2.49 8.79 0.79
CA LEU A 36 -3.45 8.32 -0.23
C LEU A 36 -4.21 9.51 -0.86
N GLY A 37 -4.54 10.52 -0.07
CA GLY A 37 -5.23 11.74 -0.48
C GLY A 37 -4.32 12.75 -1.21
N SER A 38 -3.01 12.51 -1.26
CA SER A 38 -2.08 13.37 -1.99
C SER A 38 -2.37 13.35 -3.50
N ASN A 39 -1.86 14.35 -4.23
CA ASN A 39 -1.96 14.35 -5.70
C ASN A 39 -1.36 13.06 -6.28
N PHE A 40 -0.22 12.61 -5.75
CA PHE A 40 0.43 11.37 -6.18
C PHE A 40 -0.41 10.14 -5.84
N GLY A 41 -0.94 10.03 -4.62
CA GLY A 41 -1.84 8.94 -4.23
C GLY A 41 -3.07 8.84 -5.15
N ARG A 42 -3.67 9.99 -5.49
CA ARG A 42 -4.76 10.05 -6.49
C ARG A 42 -4.33 9.65 -7.90
N LYS A 43 -3.10 9.95 -8.32
CA LYS A 43 -2.57 9.48 -9.62
C LYS A 43 -2.58 7.96 -9.69
N ILE A 44 -2.11 7.31 -8.62
CA ILE A 44 -2.04 5.86 -8.55
C ILE A 44 -3.44 5.23 -8.43
N LEU A 45 -4.31 5.78 -7.59
CA LEU A 45 -5.56 5.13 -7.19
C LEU A 45 -6.82 5.61 -7.93
N LYS A 46 -6.79 6.76 -8.63
CA LYS A 46 -7.98 7.40 -9.22
C LYS A 46 -7.88 7.95 -10.63
N GLU A 47 -6.70 8.25 -11.17
CA GLU A 47 -6.59 9.14 -12.35
C GLU A 47 -6.99 8.49 -13.69
N ASN A 48 -7.16 7.16 -13.76
CA ASN A 48 -7.38 6.48 -15.03
C ASN A 48 -8.82 6.61 -15.57
N SER A 49 -9.02 7.28 -16.71
CA SER A 49 -10.34 7.37 -17.35
C SER A 49 -10.70 6.18 -18.24
N SER A 50 -9.89 5.13 -18.29
CA SER A 50 -10.09 4.02 -19.24
C SER A 50 -11.06 2.95 -18.74
N THR A 51 -11.70 2.28 -19.69
CA THR A 51 -12.60 1.11 -19.53
C THR A 51 -11.84 -0.12 -19.05
N LYS A 52 -11.10 -0.03 -17.94
CA LYS A 52 -10.47 -1.20 -17.31
C LYS A 52 -11.52 -1.91 -16.48
N ASP A 53 -11.56 -3.23 -16.67
CA ASP A 53 -12.56 -4.09 -16.05
C ASP A 53 -12.30 -4.32 -14.57
N ASP A 54 -11.06 -4.12 -14.09
CA ASP A 54 -10.67 -4.37 -12.71
C ASP A 54 -9.69 -3.33 -12.13
N LEU A 55 -9.65 -3.26 -10.79
CA LEU A 55 -8.83 -2.32 -10.02
C LEU A 55 -7.33 -2.60 -10.17
N VAL A 56 -6.92 -3.87 -10.27
CA VAL A 56 -5.51 -4.29 -10.39
C VAL A 56 -4.90 -3.73 -11.67
N SER A 57 -5.58 -3.95 -12.79
CA SER A 57 -5.22 -3.48 -14.13
C SER A 57 -5.15 -1.95 -14.16
N MET A 58 -6.10 -1.27 -13.52
CA MET A 58 -6.08 0.20 -13.44
C MET A 58 -4.86 0.71 -12.66
N VAL A 59 -4.63 0.20 -11.46
CA VAL A 59 -3.49 0.61 -10.61
C VAL A 59 -2.16 0.33 -11.31
N LYS A 60 -2.01 -0.85 -11.92
CA LYS A 60 -0.80 -1.21 -12.68
C LYS A 60 -0.55 -0.25 -13.85
N CYS A 61 -1.57 0.04 -14.66
CA CYS A 61 -1.45 1.04 -15.73
C CYS A 61 -1.08 2.43 -15.21
N ASN A 62 -1.62 2.86 -14.07
CA ASN A 62 -1.28 4.15 -13.48
C ASN A 62 0.17 4.20 -13.01
N ILE A 63 0.65 3.13 -12.37
CA ILE A 63 2.05 2.98 -11.95
C ILE A 63 2.98 3.03 -13.17
N ASP A 64 2.69 2.26 -14.22
CA ASP A 64 3.51 2.24 -15.43
C ASP A 64 3.51 3.61 -16.13
N SER A 65 2.38 4.33 -16.10
CA SER A 65 2.28 5.69 -16.63
C SER A 65 3.14 6.68 -15.85
N VAL A 66 3.10 6.67 -14.50
CA VAL A 66 3.93 7.60 -13.72
C VAL A 66 5.43 7.26 -13.87
N LEU A 67 5.78 5.98 -13.95
CA LEU A 67 7.17 5.53 -14.11
C LEU A 67 7.74 5.80 -15.50
N SER A 68 6.91 5.82 -16.55
CA SER A 68 7.33 6.20 -17.90
C SER A 68 7.45 7.71 -18.09
N SER A 69 6.74 8.51 -17.29
CA SER A 69 6.75 9.98 -17.37
C SER A 69 7.87 10.69 -16.60
N THR A 70 8.73 9.93 -15.88
CA THR A 70 9.74 10.48 -14.97
C THR A 70 11.15 10.05 -15.33
N ASP A 71 12.12 10.96 -15.17
CA ASP A 71 13.54 10.63 -15.27
C ASP A 71 14.09 10.04 -13.95
N ASN A 72 13.42 10.30 -12.81
CA ASN A 72 13.82 9.81 -11.50
C ASN A 72 12.97 8.60 -11.08
N LYS A 73 13.15 7.49 -11.78
CA LYS A 73 12.40 6.25 -11.55
C LYS A 73 12.51 5.78 -10.10
N GLN A 74 13.71 5.80 -9.53
CA GLN A 74 13.92 5.34 -8.15
C GLN A 74 13.08 6.09 -7.11
N GLN A 75 12.97 7.42 -7.22
CA GLN A 75 12.12 8.22 -6.33
C GLN A 75 10.64 7.89 -6.53
N VAL A 76 10.19 7.77 -7.77
CA VAL A 76 8.78 7.48 -8.06
C VAL A 76 8.40 6.07 -7.61
N GLU A 77 9.27 5.07 -7.83
CA GLU A 77 9.08 3.73 -7.27
C GLU A 77 8.96 3.78 -5.73
N PHE A 78 9.80 4.58 -5.06
CA PHE A 78 9.72 4.75 -3.61
C PHE A 78 8.41 5.40 -3.17
N ASP A 79 7.95 6.45 -3.86
CA ASP A 79 6.67 7.10 -3.56
C ASP A 79 5.47 6.17 -3.81
N VAL A 80 5.51 5.30 -4.83
CA VAL A 80 4.51 4.24 -5.05
C VAL A 80 4.50 3.26 -3.88
N LEU A 81 5.68 2.83 -3.42
CA LEU A 81 5.78 1.94 -2.26
C LEU A 81 5.24 2.60 -0.99
N LEU A 82 5.41 3.91 -0.81
CA LEU A 82 4.80 4.63 0.31
C LEU A 82 3.27 4.61 0.27
N VAL A 83 2.66 4.67 -0.92
CA VAL A 83 1.19 4.54 -1.07
C VAL A 83 0.73 3.13 -0.67
N GLY A 84 1.43 2.09 -1.14
CA GLY A 84 1.16 0.71 -0.74
C GLY A 84 1.31 0.50 0.78
N ALA A 85 2.41 1.00 1.34
CA ALA A 85 2.69 0.92 2.77
C ALA A 85 1.66 1.69 3.61
N ALA A 86 1.26 2.89 3.19
CA ALA A 86 0.24 3.69 3.89
C ALA A 86 -1.11 2.95 3.89
N SER A 87 -1.47 2.30 2.78
CA SER A 87 -2.68 1.48 2.70
C SER A 87 -2.63 0.31 3.69
N LEU A 88 -1.48 -0.38 3.79
CA LEU A 88 -1.30 -1.42 4.81
C LEU A 88 -1.43 -0.86 6.23
N GLN A 89 -0.82 0.29 6.52
CA GLN A 89 -0.89 0.91 7.85
C GLN A 89 -2.32 1.31 8.23
N LEU A 90 -3.12 1.83 7.28
CA LEU A 90 -4.54 2.12 7.50
C LEU A 90 -5.34 0.86 7.83
N PHE A 91 -5.07 -0.25 7.14
CA PHE A 91 -5.68 -1.54 7.48
C PHE A 91 -5.34 -2.00 8.90
N ILE A 92 -4.06 -1.96 9.26
CA ILE A 92 -3.55 -2.34 10.58
C ILE A 92 -4.19 -1.46 11.67
N GLN A 93 -4.24 -0.15 11.42
CA GLN A 93 -4.81 0.83 12.33
C GLN A 93 -6.30 0.52 12.60
N ASN A 94 -7.08 0.21 11.56
CA ASN A 94 -8.50 -0.06 11.72
C ASN A 94 -8.84 -1.39 12.42
N ASN A 95 -7.93 -2.35 12.41
CA ASN A 95 -8.19 -3.70 12.92
C ASN A 95 -7.46 -4.01 14.23
N TRP A 96 -6.28 -3.45 14.48
CA TRP A 96 -5.45 -3.83 15.64
C TRP A 96 -5.00 -2.67 16.53
N LEU A 97 -4.58 -1.54 15.94
CA LEU A 97 -3.96 -0.47 16.73
C LEU A 97 -4.96 0.58 17.21
N GLY A 98 -5.98 0.87 16.40
CA GLY A 98 -6.83 2.04 16.56
C GLY A 98 -6.03 3.36 16.48
N PRO A 99 -6.71 4.52 16.53
CA PRO A 99 -8.16 4.70 16.37
C PRO A 99 -8.62 4.40 14.93
N VAL A 100 -9.92 4.17 14.74
CA VAL A 100 -10.51 3.96 13.40
C VAL A 100 -10.22 5.18 12.50
N THR A 101 -9.99 4.93 11.22
CA THR A 101 -9.69 6.00 10.24
C THR A 101 -10.91 6.90 10.02
N SER A 102 -10.65 8.13 9.60
CA SER A 102 -11.69 9.13 9.36
C SER A 102 -12.36 8.93 8.00
N GLN A 103 -11.60 8.43 7.03
CA GLN A 103 -12.02 8.20 5.65
C GLN A 103 -12.11 6.69 5.38
N PRO A 104 -13.15 6.22 4.68
CA PRO A 104 -13.21 4.85 4.18
C PRO A 104 -12.31 4.66 2.94
N PRO A 105 -11.89 3.41 2.62
CA PRO A 105 -11.10 3.12 1.41
C PRO A 105 -11.74 3.60 0.11
N THR A 106 -13.08 3.61 0.06
CA THR A 106 -13.87 4.04 -1.11
C THR A 106 -13.59 5.49 -1.49
N ASP A 107 -13.17 6.32 -0.52
CA ASP A 107 -12.81 7.72 -0.77
C ASP A 107 -11.51 7.87 -1.55
N PHE A 108 -10.72 6.80 -1.71
CA PHE A 108 -9.42 6.82 -2.38
C PHE A 108 -9.40 6.12 -3.73
N ILE A 109 -10.45 5.40 -4.10
CA ILE A 109 -10.56 4.70 -5.40
C ILE A 109 -11.67 5.31 -6.27
N GLN A 110 -11.81 4.80 -7.50
CA GLN A 110 -12.92 5.19 -8.37
C GLN A 110 -14.22 4.48 -8.01
N ASN A 111 -15.34 5.18 -8.17
CA ASN A 111 -16.67 4.69 -7.82
C ASN A 111 -17.05 3.39 -8.55
N GLN A 112 -16.57 3.18 -9.77
CA GLN A 112 -16.89 2.00 -10.58
C GLN A 112 -16.42 0.69 -9.95
N PHE A 113 -15.37 0.71 -9.13
CA PHE A 113 -14.83 -0.49 -8.49
C PHE A 113 -15.48 -0.81 -7.15
N ILE A 114 -16.17 0.16 -6.52
CA ILE A 114 -16.73 0.01 -5.17
C ILE A 114 -17.69 -1.18 -5.07
N ALA A 115 -18.53 -1.38 -6.09
CA ALA A 115 -19.57 -2.40 -6.07
C ALA A 115 -19.02 -3.84 -6.06
N GLN A 116 -17.85 -4.07 -6.65
CA GLN A 116 -17.22 -5.40 -6.76
C GLN A 116 -16.05 -5.58 -5.77
N LEU A 117 -15.71 -4.53 -5.03
CA LEU A 117 -14.49 -4.46 -4.25
C LEU A 117 -14.44 -5.51 -3.15
N ASP A 118 -15.51 -5.65 -2.37
CA ASP A 118 -15.53 -6.56 -1.23
C ASP A 118 -15.43 -8.03 -1.67
N GLU A 119 -16.13 -8.41 -2.74
CA GLU A 119 -16.08 -9.77 -3.30
C GLU A 119 -14.67 -10.08 -3.84
N LYS A 120 -14.10 -9.15 -4.61
CA LYS A 120 -12.73 -9.28 -5.15
C LYS A 120 -11.67 -9.32 -4.05
N CYS A 121 -11.82 -8.51 -3.01
CA CYS A 121 -10.92 -8.53 -1.86
C CYS A 121 -10.94 -9.89 -1.18
N ILE A 122 -12.11 -10.50 -0.99
CA ILE A 122 -12.22 -11.81 -0.36
C ILE A 122 -11.63 -12.89 -1.27
N GLU A 123 -11.95 -12.88 -2.56
CA GLU A 123 -11.44 -13.84 -3.55
C GLU A 123 -9.91 -13.82 -3.60
N ASP A 124 -9.30 -12.65 -3.82
CA ASP A 124 -7.88 -12.52 -4.09
C ASP A 124 -6.99 -12.58 -2.83
N LEU A 125 -7.55 -12.30 -1.64
CA LEU A 125 -6.83 -12.36 -0.37
C LEU A 125 -7.03 -13.68 0.39
N SER A 126 -7.89 -14.57 -0.10
CA SER A 126 -8.03 -15.91 0.48
C SER A 126 -6.82 -16.77 0.11
N ILE A 127 -6.22 -17.44 1.10
CA ILE A 127 -5.07 -18.32 0.89
C ILE A 127 -5.45 -19.74 1.30
N ASP A 128 -5.10 -20.72 0.47
CA ASP A 128 -5.28 -22.15 0.75
C ASP A 128 -6.71 -22.56 1.16
N GLY A 129 -7.72 -21.83 0.69
CA GLY A 129 -9.12 -22.05 1.03
C GLY A 129 -9.57 -21.45 2.36
N GLU A 130 -8.68 -20.77 3.09
CA GLU A 130 -9.05 -19.96 4.25
C GLU A 130 -9.57 -18.59 3.80
N SER A 131 -10.86 -18.36 4.04
CA SER A 131 -11.52 -17.08 3.76
C SER A 131 -11.06 -15.98 4.71
N VAL A 132 -11.07 -14.74 4.24
CA VAL A 132 -10.79 -13.56 5.06
C VAL A 132 -11.73 -13.48 6.26
N TYR A 133 -11.19 -13.10 7.42
CA TYR A 133 -11.96 -13.03 8.67
C TYR A 133 -13.11 -12.04 8.54
N LEU A 134 -14.35 -12.51 8.74
CA LEU A 134 -15.58 -11.75 8.48
C LEU A 134 -15.71 -10.43 9.26
N LEU A 135 -15.03 -10.28 10.40
CA LEU A 135 -15.08 -9.05 11.21
C LEU A 135 -14.00 -8.02 10.81
N THR A 136 -13.23 -8.30 9.76
CA THR A 136 -12.19 -7.40 9.27
C THR A 136 -12.81 -6.13 8.72
N ARG A 137 -12.39 -4.98 9.24
CA ARG A 137 -12.84 -3.67 8.79
C ARG A 137 -11.95 -3.17 7.66
N TYR A 138 -12.57 -2.55 6.66
CA TYR A 138 -11.88 -1.89 5.56
C TYR A 138 -10.83 -2.77 4.87
N LEU A 139 -11.23 -4.00 4.55
CA LEU A 139 -10.43 -4.94 3.76
C LEU A 139 -9.85 -4.34 2.46
N PRO A 140 -10.51 -3.37 1.79
CA PRO A 140 -9.92 -2.77 0.59
C PRO A 140 -8.59 -2.03 0.83
N TYR A 141 -8.29 -1.55 2.04
CA TYR A 141 -6.96 -1.02 2.35
C TYR A 141 -5.87 -2.10 2.22
N LEU A 142 -6.17 -3.32 2.68
CA LEU A 142 -5.27 -4.46 2.53
C LEU A 142 -5.13 -4.84 1.06
N TYR A 143 -6.24 -4.83 0.32
CA TYR A 143 -6.25 -5.18 -1.09
C TYR A 143 -5.45 -4.19 -1.95
N ILE A 144 -5.58 -2.88 -1.69
CA ILE A 144 -4.74 -1.85 -2.36
C ILE A 144 -3.26 -2.10 -2.06
N SER A 145 -2.92 -2.38 -0.80
CA SER A 145 -1.55 -2.73 -0.44
C SER A 145 -1.07 -4.00 -1.17
N TYR A 146 -1.92 -5.02 -1.28
CA TYR A 146 -1.62 -6.26 -1.99
C TYR A 146 -1.35 -5.99 -3.47
N ILE A 147 -2.19 -5.21 -4.15
CA ILE A 147 -2.00 -4.87 -5.55
C ILE A 147 -0.65 -4.18 -5.75
N ILE A 148 -0.35 -3.15 -4.96
CA ILE A 148 0.86 -2.34 -5.15
C ILE A 148 2.12 -3.14 -4.77
N LEU A 149 2.13 -3.83 -3.63
CA LEU A 149 3.33 -4.49 -3.10
C LEU A 149 3.54 -5.90 -3.69
N ASN A 150 2.49 -6.54 -4.21
CA ASN A 150 2.57 -7.90 -4.76
C ASN A 150 2.36 -7.93 -6.28
N GLN A 151 1.21 -7.44 -6.77
CA GLN A 151 0.83 -7.59 -8.18
C GLN A 151 1.58 -6.63 -9.14
N CYS A 152 2.17 -5.55 -8.60
CA CYS A 152 2.91 -4.56 -9.38
C CYS A 152 4.44 -4.69 -9.23
N GLN A 153 4.95 -5.81 -8.71
CA GLN A 153 6.39 -5.97 -8.45
C GLN A 153 7.25 -5.79 -9.70
N ASP A 154 6.78 -6.28 -10.85
CA ASP A 154 7.49 -6.18 -12.13
C ASP A 154 7.71 -4.74 -12.59
N SER A 155 6.88 -3.81 -12.14
CA SER A 155 7.00 -2.38 -12.47
C SER A 155 8.16 -1.73 -11.72
N PHE A 156 8.68 -2.32 -10.63
CA PHE A 156 9.79 -1.77 -9.85
C PHE A 156 11.13 -2.38 -10.27
N THR A 157 11.87 -1.63 -11.09
CA THR A 157 13.14 -2.11 -11.67
C THR A 157 14.37 -1.44 -11.07
N SER A 158 14.19 -0.26 -10.45
CA SER A 158 15.27 0.59 -9.97
C SER A 158 15.61 0.31 -8.50
N LEU A 159 14.60 0.00 -7.68
CA LEU A 159 14.76 -0.38 -6.28
C LEU A 159 14.88 -1.90 -6.15
N LYS A 160 15.74 -2.37 -5.24
CA LYS A 160 15.70 -3.75 -4.75
C LYS A 160 14.53 -3.91 -3.78
N VAL A 161 13.32 -3.82 -4.33
CA VAL A 161 12.05 -3.67 -3.62
C VAL A 161 11.80 -4.79 -2.60
N HIS A 162 12.29 -6.00 -2.86
CA HIS A 162 12.20 -7.14 -1.95
C HIS A 162 12.72 -6.84 -0.53
N SER A 163 13.82 -6.09 -0.38
CA SER A 163 14.36 -5.72 0.94
C SER A 163 13.46 -4.72 1.68
N LEU A 164 12.81 -3.81 0.96
CA LEU A 164 11.99 -2.76 1.54
C LEU A 164 10.61 -3.29 1.90
N ILE A 165 9.99 -4.09 1.03
CA ILE A 165 8.73 -4.78 1.33
C ILE A 165 8.92 -5.72 2.52
N TYR A 166 10.04 -6.46 2.58
CA TYR A 166 10.37 -7.28 3.74
C TYR A 166 10.45 -6.45 5.02
N ALA A 167 11.10 -5.28 4.99
CA ALA A 167 11.17 -4.40 6.15
C ALA A 167 9.77 -3.88 6.56
N MET A 168 8.91 -3.54 5.60
CA MET A 168 7.53 -3.07 5.84
C MET A 168 6.66 -4.16 6.48
N ILE A 169 6.70 -5.38 5.93
CA ILE A 169 5.96 -6.55 6.41
C ILE A 169 6.49 -7.00 7.79
N TYR A 170 7.81 -7.07 7.95
CA TYR A 170 8.45 -7.46 9.21
C TYR A 170 8.11 -6.49 10.34
N GLN A 171 8.05 -5.19 10.07
CA GLN A 171 7.67 -4.19 11.06
C GLN A 171 6.21 -4.28 11.48
N SER A 172 5.32 -4.56 10.52
CA SER A 172 3.92 -4.87 10.83
C SER A 172 3.81 -6.06 11.78
N ASN A 173 4.62 -7.11 11.58
CA ASN A 173 4.66 -8.31 12.42
C ASN A 173 5.25 -8.13 13.82
N GLN A 174 6.09 -7.13 14.07
CA GLN A 174 6.70 -6.88 15.39
C GLN A 174 5.73 -6.27 16.42
N SER A 175 4.54 -5.84 15.96
CA SER A 175 3.41 -5.47 16.82
C SER A 175 2.84 -6.75 17.45
N LYS A 176 3.46 -7.22 18.53
CA LYS A 176 3.20 -8.50 19.21
C LYS A 176 1.71 -8.74 19.51
N LYS A 177 0.98 -9.35 18.57
CA LYS A 177 0.02 -10.46 18.72
C LYS A 177 -0.73 -10.69 17.40
N LYS A 178 -0.57 -11.91 16.88
CA LYS A 178 -1.50 -12.68 16.03
C LYS A 178 -1.95 -12.03 14.72
N ILE A 179 -1.31 -12.36 13.59
CA ILE A 179 -1.95 -12.17 12.29
C ILE A 179 -1.52 -13.22 11.26
N VAL A 180 -2.42 -14.15 10.94
CA VAL A 180 -2.35 -15.08 9.80
C VAL A 180 -2.39 -14.32 8.46
N PHE A 181 -3.06 -13.16 8.40
CA PHE A 181 -3.16 -12.29 7.21
C PHE A 181 -1.88 -11.55 6.76
N ILE A 182 -0.93 -11.23 7.66
CA ILE A 182 0.37 -10.68 7.22
C ILE A 182 1.26 -11.83 6.75
N GLN A 183 1.15 -13.02 7.36
CA GLN A 183 1.79 -14.23 6.86
C GLN A 183 1.28 -14.55 5.46
N ALA A 184 0.00 -14.34 5.18
CA ALA A 184 -0.57 -14.48 3.85
C ALA A 184 0.10 -13.55 2.82
N LEU A 185 0.15 -12.24 3.08
CA LEU A 185 0.93 -11.31 2.24
C LEU A 185 2.42 -11.69 2.15
N ALA A 186 3.01 -12.16 3.24
CA ALA A 186 4.39 -12.62 3.30
C ALA A 186 4.61 -14.03 2.74
N GLN A 187 3.57 -14.72 2.30
CA GLN A 187 3.65 -16.01 1.60
C GLN A 187 3.37 -15.79 0.11
N THR A 188 2.43 -14.91 -0.25
CA THR A 188 2.15 -14.55 -1.64
C THR A 188 3.23 -13.67 -2.27
N VAL A 189 3.93 -12.83 -1.49
CA VAL A 189 5.08 -12.04 -1.96
C VAL A 189 6.34 -12.89 -2.17
N PHE A 190 6.42 -14.07 -1.55
CA PHE A 190 7.66 -14.83 -1.43
C PHE A 190 7.60 -16.25 -2.02
N ASN A 191 6.50 -16.61 -2.70
CA ASN A 191 6.36 -17.80 -3.56
C ASN A 191 6.22 -17.36 -5.02
#